data_AF-A0A364NC20-F1
#
_entry.id   AF-A0A364NC20-F1
#
_cell.length_a   1.000
_cell.length_b   1.000
_cell.length_c   1.000
_cell.angle_alpha   90.00
_cell.angle_beta   90.00
_cell.angle_gamma   90.00
#
_symmetry.space_group_name_H-M   'P 1'
#
loop_
_entity.id
_entity.type
_entity.pdbx_description
1 polymer ?
#
loop_
_entity_poly.entity_id
_entity_poly.type
_entity_poly.pdbx_seq_one_letter_code
_entity_poly.pdbx_strand_id
1 'polypeptide(L)'
;MGVSIFQRKRDFVYMIFFIVHLPVMLAFDLTGYYPIQIKPLWMSSLRDWYISTYGDRFFYNAPAWFPILTFLELVYHLPLTIWAIPALLRNDPRIPLALLVFGLETSLTTLVCLGEMLSWEELSAAQRGMQGLGGMYGGYLAAGIFMSLDCYARLDQMIAKQHRGLEPVTKKKLYGYEAFTNIGKPQAVSSPFGKIGMAKRKRHAAKRGKRLIGSEGFIKSSYLKVAIEHIANESLKQVSVQQSQVTLSSRAPYSVSFRTPSSV
;
A
#
# COMPACT_ATOMS: atom_id res chain seq x y z
N MET A 1 -3.11 -12.36 28.48
CA MET A 1 -2.91 -11.01 27.93
C MET A 1 -2.72 -11.12 26.43
N GLY A 2 -3.44 -10.35 25.62
CA GLY A 2 -3.28 -10.36 24.16
C GLY A 2 -1.87 -9.89 23.76
N VAL A 3 -1.31 -10.47 22.70
CA VAL A 3 0.00 -10.08 22.17
C VAL A 3 -0.11 -8.66 21.60
N SER A 4 0.71 -7.74 22.12
CA SER A 4 0.71 -6.34 21.68
C SER A 4 0.97 -6.22 20.18
N ILE A 5 0.39 -5.22 19.52
CA ILE A 5 0.59 -4.97 18.08
C ILE A 5 2.07 -4.75 17.74
N PHE A 6 2.85 -4.16 18.65
CA PHE A 6 4.29 -3.92 18.47
C PHE A 6 5.11 -5.23 18.40
N GLN A 7 4.59 -6.32 18.98
CA GLN A 7 5.21 -7.65 18.87
C GLN A 7 4.79 -8.36 17.57
N ARG A 8 3.64 -7.98 16.99
CA ARG A 8 3.12 -8.51 15.72
C ARG A 8 3.59 -7.65 14.55
N LYS A 9 4.90 -7.66 14.28
CA LYS A 9 5.56 -6.78 13.28
C LYS A 9 4.85 -6.71 11.92
N ARG A 10 4.37 -7.84 11.39
CA ARG A 10 3.64 -7.89 10.11
C ARG A 10 2.29 -7.17 10.18
N ASP A 11 1.53 -7.43 11.26
CA ASP A 11 0.21 -6.82 11.48
C ASP A 11 0.34 -5.32 11.73
N PHE A 12 1.42 -4.89 12.38
CA PHE A 12 1.74 -3.48 12.54
C PHE A 12 2.01 -2.79 11.21
N VAL A 13 2.75 -3.44 10.29
CA VAL A 13 2.97 -2.93 8.93
C VAL A 13 1.64 -2.83 8.17
N TYR A 14 0.77 -3.84 8.23
CA TYR A 14 -0.55 -3.78 7.60
C TYR A 14 -1.42 -2.66 8.19
N MET A 15 -1.35 -2.46 9.50
CA MET A 15 -2.08 -1.38 10.16
C MET A 15 -1.61 0.00 9.68
N ILE A 16 -0.29 0.22 9.59
CA ILE A 16 0.26 1.46 9.03
C ILE A 16 -0.20 1.63 7.58
N PHE A 17 -0.13 0.57 6.78
CA PHE A 17 -0.62 0.58 5.40
C PHE A 17 -2.08 1.05 5.33
N PHE A 18 -2.99 0.47 6.11
CA PHE A 18 -4.41 0.87 6.11
C PHE A 18 -4.64 2.28 6.66
N ILE A 19 -3.90 2.70 7.69
CA ILE A 19 -3.99 4.07 8.25
C ILE A 19 -3.58 5.11 7.22
N VAL A 20 -2.56 4.82 6.40
CA VAL A 20 -2.10 5.69 5.32
C VAL A 20 -3.03 5.62 4.12
N HIS A 21 -3.50 4.43 3.78
CA HIS A 21 -4.32 4.21 2.61
C HIS A 21 -5.69 4.88 2.74
N LEU A 22 -6.30 4.84 3.93
CA LEU A 22 -7.61 5.45 4.19
C LEU A 22 -7.71 6.94 3.79
N PRO A 23 -6.84 7.85 4.25
CA PRO A 23 -6.88 9.25 3.84
C PRO A 23 -6.52 9.40 2.36
N VAL A 24 -5.61 8.61 1.80
CA VAL A 24 -5.28 8.67 0.37
C VAL A 24 -6.50 8.33 -0.49
N MET A 25 -7.20 7.24 -0.18
CA MET A 25 -8.43 6.86 -0.87
C MET A 25 -9.49 7.96 -0.81
N LEU A 26 -9.76 8.49 0.39
CA LEU A 26 -10.79 9.50 0.59
C LEU A 26 -10.42 10.84 -0.07
N ALA A 27 -9.14 11.20 -0.06
CA ALA A 27 -8.64 12.48 -0.56
C ALA A 27 -8.26 12.48 -2.04
N PHE A 28 -8.07 11.30 -2.65
CA PHE A 28 -7.53 11.19 -4.00
C PHE A 28 -8.35 10.26 -4.89
N ASP A 29 -8.42 8.97 -4.54
CA ASP A 29 -9.01 7.93 -5.39
C ASP A 29 -10.52 8.14 -5.56
N LEU A 30 -11.23 8.36 -4.44
CA LEU A 30 -12.68 8.48 -4.39
C LEU A 30 -13.20 9.88 -4.72
N THR A 31 -12.31 10.83 -5.07
CA THR A 31 -12.71 12.23 -5.34
C THR A 31 -13.64 12.41 -6.54
N GLY A 32 -13.79 11.38 -7.39
CA GLY A 32 -14.79 11.33 -8.45
C GLY A 32 -16.22 11.08 -7.97
N TYR A 33 -16.38 10.49 -6.78
CA TYR A 33 -17.69 10.17 -6.19
C TYR A 33 -18.23 11.26 -5.26
N TYR A 34 -17.44 12.27 -4.92
CA TYR A 34 -17.91 13.38 -4.09
C TYR A 34 -18.81 14.31 -4.91
N PRO A 35 -20.02 14.63 -4.43
CA PRO A 35 -20.82 15.70 -5.03
C PRO A 35 -20.07 17.02 -4.96
N ILE A 36 -20.23 17.86 -5.99
CA ILE A 36 -19.51 19.14 -6.14
C ILE A 36 -19.66 20.06 -4.92
N GLN A 37 -20.80 19.95 -4.21
CA GLN A 37 -21.14 20.76 -3.05
C GLN A 37 -20.27 20.46 -1.81
N ILE A 38 -19.75 19.24 -1.70
CA ILE A 38 -18.95 18.82 -0.54
C ILE A 38 -17.48 18.60 -0.88
N LYS A 39 -17.13 18.59 -2.18
CA LYS A 39 -15.77 18.38 -2.64
C LYS A 39 -14.92 19.62 -2.34
N PRO A 40 -13.94 19.54 -1.42
CA PRO A 40 -13.06 20.66 -1.15
C PRO A 40 -12.18 20.98 -2.38
N LEU A 41 -11.91 22.26 -2.61
CA LEU A 41 -11.11 22.72 -3.74
C LEU A 41 -9.69 22.12 -3.76
N TRP A 42 -9.09 21.91 -2.58
CA TRP A 42 -7.74 21.35 -2.47
C TRP A 42 -7.61 19.94 -3.07
N MET A 43 -8.70 19.15 -3.10
CA MET A 43 -8.68 17.82 -3.72
C MET A 43 -8.47 17.91 -5.23
N SER A 44 -9.08 18.90 -5.88
CA SER A 44 -8.88 19.15 -7.31
C SER A 44 -7.46 19.67 -7.58
N SER A 45 -6.98 20.62 -6.78
CA SER A 45 -5.60 21.13 -6.91
C SER A 45 -4.54 20.04 -6.71
N LEU A 46 -4.76 19.12 -5.76
CA LEU A 46 -3.88 17.97 -5.54
C LEU A 46 -3.87 17.03 -6.75
N ARG A 47 -5.03 16.80 -7.37
CA ARG A 47 -5.15 15.99 -8.59
C ARG A 47 -4.46 16.64 -9.79
N ASP A 48 -4.63 17.94 -9.99
CA ASP A 48 -3.98 18.67 -11.07
C ASP A 48 -2.45 18.64 -10.92
N TRP A 49 -1.95 18.86 -9.70
CA TRP A 49 -0.53 18.70 -9.38
C TRP A 49 -0.03 17.28 -9.69
N TYR A 50 -0.78 16.25 -9.26
CA TYR A 50 -0.40 14.86 -9.49
C TYR A 50 -0.32 14.53 -10.98
N ILE A 51 -1.33 14.94 -11.76
CA ILE A 51 -1.35 14.72 -13.21
C ILE A 51 -0.15 15.43 -13.87
N SER A 52 0.12 16.68 -13.49
CA SER A 52 1.26 17.43 -14.06
C SER A 52 2.62 16.81 -13.69
N THR A 53 2.74 16.21 -12.51
CA THR A 53 3.98 15.64 -12.00
C THR A 53 4.23 14.25 -12.58
N TYR A 54 3.22 13.38 -12.54
CA TYR A 54 3.36 11.96 -12.84
C TYR A 54 2.80 11.54 -14.20
N GLY A 55 1.93 12.35 -14.80
CA GLY A 55 1.33 12.05 -16.11
C GLY A 55 0.32 10.91 -16.09
N ASP A 56 -0.26 10.60 -14.93
CA ASP A 56 -1.15 9.44 -14.78
C ASP A 56 -2.46 9.62 -15.56
N ARG A 57 -2.58 8.85 -16.65
CA ARG A 57 -3.70 8.88 -17.59
C ARG A 57 -5.02 8.46 -16.95
N PHE A 58 -5.00 7.66 -15.88
CA PHE A 58 -6.24 7.24 -15.20
C PHE A 58 -7.07 8.40 -14.64
N PHE A 59 -6.44 9.56 -14.41
CA PHE A 59 -7.11 10.70 -13.78
C PHE A 59 -7.54 11.81 -14.75
N TYR A 60 -7.20 11.73 -16.03
CA TYR A 60 -7.63 12.68 -17.07
C TYR A 60 -8.16 12.05 -18.37
N ASN A 61 -7.77 10.81 -18.68
CA ASN A 61 -8.23 10.09 -19.87
C ASN A 61 -8.32 8.57 -19.57
N ALA A 62 -9.17 8.24 -18.60
CA ALA A 62 -9.28 6.88 -18.07
C ALA A 62 -9.90 5.91 -19.11
N PRO A 63 -9.39 4.67 -19.21
CA PRO A 63 -10.08 3.60 -19.92
C PRO A 63 -11.47 3.33 -19.35
N ALA A 64 -12.40 2.86 -20.18
CA ALA A 64 -13.79 2.60 -19.78
C ALA A 64 -13.95 1.59 -18.63
N TRP A 65 -12.96 0.72 -18.41
CA TRP A 65 -12.96 -0.28 -17.33
C TRP A 65 -12.47 0.29 -15.99
N PHE A 66 -11.71 1.39 -15.97
CA PHE A 66 -11.11 1.95 -14.76
C PHE A 66 -12.14 2.38 -13.70
N PRO A 67 -13.29 2.99 -14.06
CA PRO A 67 -14.34 3.30 -13.09
C PRO A 67 -14.80 2.09 -12.27
N ILE A 68 -14.80 0.88 -12.83
CA ILE A 68 -15.18 -0.34 -12.11
C ILE A 68 -14.18 -0.63 -10.98
N LEU A 69 -12.89 -0.39 -11.21
CA LEU A 69 -11.86 -0.60 -10.18
C LEU A 69 -11.97 0.44 -9.07
N THR A 70 -12.17 1.72 -9.41
CA THR A 70 -12.43 2.76 -8.38
C THR A 70 -13.74 2.54 -7.64
N PHE A 71 -14.73 1.90 -8.27
CA PHE A 71 -15.97 1.50 -7.60
C PHE A 71 -15.70 0.40 -6.57
N LEU A 72 -14.84 -0.58 -6.88
CA LEU A 72 -14.39 -1.58 -5.91
C LEU A 72 -13.65 -0.94 -4.72
N GLU A 73 -12.87 0.10 -4.95
CA GLU A 73 -12.25 0.86 -3.84
C GLU A 73 -13.31 1.46 -2.91
N LEU A 74 -14.40 2.00 -3.47
CA LEU A 74 -15.50 2.56 -2.70
C LEU A 74 -16.27 1.50 -1.92
N VAL A 75 -16.70 0.41 -2.58
CA VAL A 75 -17.63 -0.57 -1.99
C VAL A 75 -16.95 -1.68 -1.20
N TYR A 76 -15.67 -1.94 -1.46
CA TYR A 76 -14.92 -3.02 -0.82
C TYR A 76 -13.73 -2.50 -0.01
N HIS A 77 -12.82 -1.72 -0.61
CA HIS A 77 -11.60 -1.29 0.10
C HIS A 77 -11.92 -0.38 1.28
N LEU A 78 -12.83 0.59 1.09
CA LEU A 78 -13.16 1.57 2.12
C LEU A 78 -13.79 0.93 3.37
N PRO A 79 -14.90 0.17 3.26
CA PRO A 79 -15.50 -0.48 4.44
C PRO A 79 -14.53 -1.49 5.07
N LEU A 80 -13.76 -2.21 4.26
CA LEU A 80 -12.77 -3.14 4.80
C LEU A 80 -11.68 -2.41 5.58
N THR A 81 -11.14 -1.31 5.05
CA THR A 81 -10.08 -0.53 5.69
C THR A 81 -10.54 0.03 7.03
N ILE A 82 -11.76 0.57 7.08
CA ILE A 82 -12.38 1.07 8.32
C ILE A 82 -12.52 -0.04 9.36
N TRP A 83 -12.84 -1.27 8.94
CA TRP A 83 -12.92 -2.43 9.84
C TRP A 83 -11.54 -3.00 10.21
N ALA A 84 -10.60 -3.03 9.28
CA ALA A 84 -9.30 -3.70 9.41
C ALA A 84 -8.42 -3.02 10.46
N ILE A 85 -8.45 -1.69 10.55
CA ILE A 85 -7.66 -0.92 11.53
C ILE A 85 -7.97 -1.36 12.98
N PRO A 86 -9.22 -1.29 13.49
CA PRO A 86 -9.55 -1.77 14.83
C PRO A 86 -9.44 -3.30 14.96
N ALA A 87 -9.71 -4.06 13.89
CA ALA A 87 -9.56 -5.51 13.90
C ALA A 87 -8.10 -5.97 14.06
N LEU A 88 -7.14 -5.25 13.46
CA LEU A 88 -5.70 -5.47 13.63
C LEU A 88 -5.27 -5.16 15.05
N LEU A 89 -5.76 -4.06 15.63
CA LEU A 89 -5.47 -3.68 17.02
C LEU A 89 -5.92 -4.75 18.02
N ARG A 90 -7.14 -5.28 17.87
CA ARG A 90 -7.70 -6.32 18.75
C ARG A 90 -7.22 -7.75 18.45
N ASN A 91 -6.37 -7.94 17.43
CA ASN A 91 -5.90 -9.25 16.98
C ASN A 91 -7.05 -10.21 16.60
N ASP A 92 -7.98 -9.73 15.78
CA ASP A 92 -9.14 -10.52 15.35
C ASP A 92 -8.71 -11.74 14.51
N PRO A 93 -9.18 -12.96 14.83
CA PRO A 93 -8.80 -14.18 14.10
C PRO A 93 -9.23 -14.18 12.63
N ARG A 94 -10.16 -13.30 12.22
CA ARG A 94 -10.62 -13.18 10.83
C ARG A 94 -9.71 -12.30 9.96
N ILE A 95 -8.75 -11.59 10.54
CA ILE A 95 -7.82 -10.72 9.80
C ILE A 95 -7.15 -11.43 8.62
N PRO A 96 -6.55 -12.64 8.79
CA PRO A 96 -5.90 -13.30 7.67
C PRO A 96 -6.85 -13.61 6.51
N LEU A 97 -8.12 -13.93 6.79
CA LEU A 97 -9.11 -14.18 5.75
C LEU A 97 -9.40 -12.91 4.95
N ALA A 98 -9.70 -11.82 5.65
CA ALA A 98 -10.04 -10.55 5.02
C ALA A 98 -8.86 -9.94 4.24
N LEU A 99 -7.66 -9.95 4.82
CA LEU A 99 -6.46 -9.41 4.18
C LEU A 99 -5.98 -10.28 3.01
N LEU A 100 -6.30 -11.58 2.97
CA LEU A 100 -6.04 -12.42 1.80
C LEU A 100 -6.88 -11.96 0.60
N VAL A 101 -8.19 -11.78 0.79
CA VAL A 101 -9.09 -11.34 -0.30
C VAL A 101 -8.70 -9.94 -0.76
N PHE A 102 -8.45 -9.02 0.19
CA PHE A 102 -7.96 -7.68 -0.11
C PHE A 102 -6.64 -7.69 -0.87
N GLY A 103 -5.63 -8.39 -0.36
CA GLY A 103 -4.32 -8.43 -1.00
C GLY A 103 -4.40 -8.97 -2.42
N LEU A 104 -5.19 -10.03 -2.65
CA LEU A 104 -5.33 -10.64 -3.98
C LEU A 104 -6.01 -9.71 -4.96
N GLU A 105 -7.16 -9.15 -4.56
CA GLU A 105 -7.89 -8.22 -5.40
C GLU A 105 -7.04 -6.98 -5.70
N THR A 106 -6.39 -6.40 -4.69
CA THR A 106 -5.50 -5.23 -4.83
C THR A 106 -4.32 -5.54 -5.75
N SER A 107 -3.72 -6.73 -5.65
CA SER A 107 -2.64 -7.13 -6.55
C SER A 107 -3.11 -7.25 -7.99
N LEU A 108 -4.28 -7.83 -8.23
CA LEU A 108 -4.82 -8.01 -9.57
C LEU A 108 -5.18 -6.66 -10.21
N THR A 109 -5.90 -5.80 -9.49
CA THR A 109 -6.28 -4.47 -10.00
C THR A 109 -5.05 -3.61 -10.26
N THR A 110 -4.09 -3.60 -9.33
CA THR A 110 -2.82 -2.87 -9.51
C THR A 110 -2.00 -3.42 -10.67
N LEU A 111 -1.99 -4.74 -10.89
CA LEU A 111 -1.28 -5.34 -12.01
C LEU A 111 -1.89 -4.93 -13.35
N VAL A 112 -3.22 -4.88 -13.44
CA VAL A 112 -3.93 -4.37 -14.62
C VAL A 112 -3.58 -2.90 -14.87
N CYS A 113 -3.62 -2.06 -13.84
CA CYS A 113 -3.24 -0.65 -13.94
C CYS A 113 -1.77 -0.48 -14.35
N LEU A 114 -0.87 -1.28 -13.79
CA LEU A 114 0.55 -1.25 -14.13
C LEU A 114 0.79 -1.67 -15.59
N GLY A 115 0.12 -2.73 -16.06
CA GLY A 115 0.21 -3.18 -17.45
C GLY A 115 -0.27 -2.12 -18.45
N GLU A 116 -1.40 -1.49 -18.16
CA GLU A 116 -1.93 -0.37 -18.93
C GLU A 116 -0.95 0.81 -18.91
N MET A 117 -0.46 1.22 -17.75
CA MET A 117 0.51 2.31 -17.60
C MET A 117 1.81 2.05 -18.39
N LEU A 118 2.29 0.81 -18.42
CA LEU A 118 3.48 0.43 -19.19
C LEU A 118 3.28 0.55 -20.71
N SER A 119 2.04 0.52 -21.19
CA SER A 119 1.69 0.71 -22.60
C SER A 119 1.70 2.18 -23.06
N TRP A 120 1.70 3.15 -22.13
CA TRP A 120 1.61 4.57 -22.47
C TRP A 120 2.94 5.13 -22.97
N GLU A 121 3.03 5.44 -24.25
CA GLU A 121 4.24 5.94 -24.91
C GLU A 121 4.60 7.38 -24.52
N GLU A 122 3.64 8.18 -24.05
CA GLU A 122 3.83 9.58 -23.68
C GLU A 122 4.56 9.79 -22.35
N LEU A 123 4.72 8.73 -21.54
CA LEU A 123 5.40 8.82 -20.26
C LEU A 123 6.89 9.06 -20.44
N SER A 124 7.41 10.12 -19.79
CA SER A 124 8.86 10.32 -19.70
C SER A 124 9.53 9.18 -18.92
N ALA A 125 10.83 8.99 -19.14
CA ALA A 125 11.60 7.98 -18.41
C ALA A 125 11.56 8.18 -16.88
N ALA A 126 11.46 9.43 -16.41
CA ALA A 126 11.32 9.76 -14.99
C ALA A 126 9.95 9.34 -14.44
N GLN A 127 8.87 9.64 -15.17
CA GLN A 127 7.51 9.29 -14.78
C GLN A 127 7.27 7.78 -14.82
N ARG A 128 7.82 7.08 -15.82
CA ARG A 128 7.73 5.61 -15.91
C ARG A 128 8.60 4.89 -14.88
N GLY A 129 9.71 5.50 -14.47
CA GLY A 129 10.72 4.88 -13.62
C GLY A 129 10.31 4.66 -12.16
N MET A 130 11.26 4.15 -11.38
CA MET A 130 11.10 3.83 -9.96
C MET A 130 10.81 5.05 -9.06
N GLN A 131 11.05 6.26 -9.56
CA GLN A 131 10.76 7.53 -8.87
C GLN A 131 9.36 8.09 -9.21
N GLY A 132 8.71 7.52 -10.24
CA GLY A 132 7.39 7.91 -10.71
C GLY A 132 6.35 6.82 -10.50
N LEU A 133 5.48 6.65 -11.49
CA LEU A 133 4.37 5.71 -11.50
C LEU A 133 4.84 4.25 -11.36
N GLY A 134 5.95 3.87 -11.99
CA GLY A 134 6.49 2.51 -11.86
C GLY A 134 6.85 2.14 -10.42
N GLY A 135 7.39 3.11 -9.66
CA GLY A 135 7.66 2.93 -8.23
C GLY A 135 6.39 2.86 -7.38
N MET A 136 5.40 3.70 -7.67
CA MET A 136 4.12 3.74 -6.95
C MET A 136 3.31 2.45 -7.17
N TYR A 137 3.00 2.12 -8.43
CA TYR A 137 2.27 0.90 -8.78
C TYR A 137 3.06 -0.35 -8.40
N GLY A 138 4.37 -0.38 -8.63
CA GLY A 138 5.22 -1.51 -8.26
C GLY A 138 5.29 -1.74 -6.75
N GLY A 139 5.41 -0.67 -5.96
CA GLY A 139 5.40 -0.74 -4.50
C GLY A 139 4.06 -1.23 -3.95
N TYR A 140 2.96 -0.74 -4.52
CA TYR A 140 1.61 -1.13 -4.12
C TYR A 140 1.31 -2.59 -4.48
N LEU A 141 1.70 -3.02 -5.68
CA LEU A 141 1.62 -4.42 -6.14
C LEU A 141 2.41 -5.35 -5.22
N ALA A 142 3.66 -5.00 -4.90
CA ALA A 142 4.49 -5.78 -4.00
C ALA A 142 3.88 -5.91 -2.60
N ALA A 143 3.27 -4.84 -2.07
CA ALA A 143 2.58 -4.88 -0.79
C ALA A 143 1.37 -5.83 -0.82
N GLY A 144 0.54 -5.77 -1.87
CA GLY A 144 -0.60 -6.68 -2.04
C GLY A 144 -0.18 -8.15 -2.16
N ILE A 145 0.86 -8.45 -2.95
CA ILE A 145 1.36 -9.83 -3.13
C ILE A 145 1.90 -10.36 -1.80
N PHE A 146 2.71 -9.56 -1.11
CA PHE A 146 3.25 -9.94 0.19
C PHE A 146 2.14 -10.22 1.21
N MET A 147 1.14 -9.34 1.28
CA MET A 147 0.00 -9.48 2.18
C MET A 147 -0.80 -10.76 1.88
N SER A 148 -1.05 -11.03 0.59
CA SER A 148 -1.74 -12.23 0.12
C SER A 148 -1.01 -13.51 0.53
N LEU A 149 0.29 -13.61 0.22
CA LEU A 149 1.09 -14.78 0.54
C LEU A 149 1.21 -15.01 2.04
N ASP A 150 1.40 -13.93 2.81
CA ASP A 150 1.47 -14.00 4.27
C ASP A 150 0.16 -14.50 4.88
N CYS A 151 -0.97 -13.97 4.42
CA CYS A 151 -2.29 -14.32 4.92
C CYS A 151 -2.71 -15.73 4.51
N TYR A 152 -2.43 -16.13 3.27
CA TYR A 152 -2.59 -17.50 2.80
C TYR A 152 -1.83 -18.48 3.71
N ALA A 153 -0.55 -18.21 3.98
CA ALA A 153 0.28 -19.06 4.85
C ALA A 153 -0.28 -19.18 6.27
N ARG A 154 -0.85 -18.09 6.81
CA ARG A 154 -1.47 -18.10 8.14
C ARG A 154 -2.74 -18.94 8.17
N LEU A 155 -3.61 -18.79 7.17
CA LEU A 155 -4.85 -19.55 7.05
C LEU A 155 -4.57 -21.04 6.87
N ASP A 156 -3.61 -21.38 6.00
CA ASP A 156 -3.18 -22.76 5.79
C ASP A 156 -2.65 -23.38 7.09
N GLN A 157 -1.85 -22.64 7.87
CA GLN A 157 -1.41 -23.08 9.20
C GLN A 157 -2.56 -23.25 10.21
N MET A 158 -3.62 -22.44 10.11
CA MET A 158 -4.80 -22.58 10.96
C MET A 158 -5.59 -23.84 10.61
N ILE A 159 -5.78 -24.12 9.32
CA ILE A 159 -6.47 -25.31 8.81
C ILE A 159 -5.67 -26.58 9.15
N ALA A 160 -4.36 -26.57 8.90
CA ALA A 160 -3.47 -27.70 9.20
C ALA A 160 -3.47 -28.08 10.69
N LYS A 161 -3.63 -27.11 11.61
CA LYS A 161 -3.77 -27.38 13.04
C LYS A 161 -5.09 -28.08 13.41
N GLN A 162 -6.15 -27.86 12.64
CA GLN A 162 -7.47 -28.43 12.89
C GLN A 162 -7.61 -29.84 12.31
N HIS A 163 -6.89 -30.16 11.24
CA HIS A 163 -6.93 -31.47 10.59
C HIS A 163 -5.64 -32.27 10.85
N ARG A 164 -5.75 -33.36 11.65
CA ARG A 164 -4.63 -34.29 11.86
C ARG A 164 -4.18 -34.88 10.52
N GLY A 165 -2.95 -34.56 10.09
CA GLY A 165 -2.31 -35.14 8.90
C GLY A 165 -2.05 -34.17 7.73
N LEU A 166 -2.47 -32.90 7.82
CA LEU A 166 -2.09 -31.87 6.85
C LEU A 166 -0.77 -31.21 7.27
N GLU A 167 0.25 -31.30 6.41
CA GLU A 167 1.51 -30.57 6.59
C GLU A 167 1.32 -29.11 6.16
N PRO A 168 1.45 -28.12 7.06
CA PRO A 168 1.28 -26.73 6.71
C PRO A 168 2.34 -26.28 5.71
N VAL A 169 1.95 -25.41 4.78
CA VAL A 169 2.84 -24.79 3.82
C VAL A 169 3.88 -23.97 4.59
N THR A 170 5.10 -24.50 4.63
CA THR A 170 6.22 -23.87 5.33
C THR A 170 6.71 -22.68 4.52
N LYS A 171 7.19 -21.63 5.20
CA LYS A 171 7.73 -20.40 4.57
C LYS A 171 8.75 -20.69 3.45
N LYS A 172 9.59 -21.72 3.61
CA LYS A 172 10.57 -22.14 2.60
C LYS A 172 9.95 -22.62 1.28
N LYS A 173 8.76 -23.23 1.35
CA LYS A 173 8.01 -23.76 0.21
C LYS A 173 7.25 -22.65 -0.52
N LEU A 174 6.68 -21.70 0.24
CA LEU A 174 5.98 -20.50 -0.29
C LEU A 174 6.90 -19.55 -1.08
N TYR A 175 8.12 -19.30 -0.59
CA TYR A 175 9.09 -18.42 -1.27
C TYR A 175 10.02 -19.16 -2.25
N GLY A 176 9.72 -20.41 -2.60
CA GLY A 176 10.41 -21.14 -3.68
C GLY A 176 11.87 -21.52 -3.43
N TYR A 177 12.36 -21.52 -2.19
CA TYR A 177 13.77 -21.86 -1.91
C TYR A 177 14.11 -23.34 -2.19
N GLU A 178 13.11 -24.22 -2.17
CA GLU A 178 13.27 -25.65 -2.49
C GLU A 178 13.14 -25.98 -3.99
N ALA A 179 12.49 -25.12 -4.77
CA ALA A 179 12.41 -25.29 -6.22
C ALA A 179 13.79 -25.11 -6.87
N PHE A 180 14.56 -24.11 -6.44
CA PHE A 180 15.90 -23.85 -6.99
C PHE A 180 17.00 -24.80 -6.50
N THR A 181 16.78 -25.53 -5.40
CA THR A 181 17.79 -26.47 -4.87
C THR A 181 17.66 -27.89 -5.39
N ASN A 182 16.58 -28.22 -6.09
CA ASN A 182 16.32 -29.56 -6.65
C ASN A 182 16.44 -29.65 -8.18
N ILE A 183 16.68 -28.55 -8.91
CA ILE A 183 16.87 -28.54 -10.38
C ILE A 183 18.23 -29.15 -10.82
N GLY A 184 18.97 -29.81 -9.92
CA GLY A 184 20.28 -30.39 -10.25
C GLY A 184 20.62 -31.69 -9.54
N LYS A 185 19.66 -32.36 -8.90
CA LYS A 185 19.92 -33.67 -8.29
C LYS A 185 19.30 -34.78 -9.14
N PRO A 186 20.09 -35.68 -9.74
CA PRO A 186 19.54 -36.88 -10.36
C PRO A 186 18.76 -37.66 -9.29
N GLN A 187 17.55 -38.10 -9.65
CA GLN A 187 16.77 -38.98 -8.80
C GLN A 187 17.56 -40.26 -8.55
N ALA A 188 18.01 -40.44 -7.30
CA ALA A 188 18.68 -41.67 -6.90
C ALA A 188 17.64 -42.78 -6.76
N VAL A 189 17.63 -43.70 -7.73
CA VAL A 189 16.99 -45.01 -7.60
C VAL A 189 17.62 -45.72 -6.41
N SER A 190 16.78 -46.12 -5.45
CA SER A 190 17.20 -46.79 -4.22
C SER A 190 17.73 -48.20 -4.52
N SER A 191 19.05 -48.39 -4.41
CA SER A 191 19.70 -49.70 -4.32
C SER A 191 20.05 -50.00 -2.85
N PRO A 192 19.81 -51.22 -2.34
CA PRO A 192 19.93 -51.53 -0.92
C PRO A 192 21.32 -52.09 -0.57
N PHE A 193 22.41 -51.35 -0.74
CA PHE A 193 23.70 -51.73 -0.17
C PHE A 193 24.58 -50.52 0.18
N GLY A 194 25.14 -50.52 1.39
CA GLY A 194 26.32 -49.71 1.73
C GLY A 194 26.10 -48.47 2.61
N LYS A 195 25.70 -48.68 3.87
CA LYS A 195 26.08 -47.74 4.94
C LYS A 195 27.57 -47.96 5.24
N ILE A 196 28.45 -47.05 4.85
CA ILE A 196 29.72 -46.70 5.54
C ILE A 196 30.23 -45.40 4.92
N GLY A 197 30.50 -44.37 5.74
CA GLY A 197 31.42 -43.29 5.37
C GLY A 197 30.82 -41.95 4.90
N MET A 198 29.94 -41.28 5.69
CA MET A 198 29.66 -39.85 5.47
C MET A 198 29.52 -39.02 6.75
N ALA A 199 30.29 -39.34 7.79
CA ALA A 199 30.33 -38.55 9.03
C ALA A 199 31.27 -37.32 8.99
N LYS A 200 32.12 -37.15 7.97
CA LYS A 200 33.14 -36.07 7.95
C LYS A 200 32.84 -34.86 7.04
N ARG A 201 31.84 -34.89 6.15
CA ARG A 201 31.54 -33.76 5.23
C ARG A 201 30.50 -32.74 5.72
N LYS A 202 29.86 -32.95 6.88
CA LYS A 202 28.84 -32.01 7.41
C LYS A 202 29.39 -30.84 8.25
N ARG A 203 30.67 -30.83 8.63
CA ARG A 203 31.21 -29.77 9.53
C ARG A 203 31.80 -28.55 8.82
N HIS A 204 32.07 -28.59 7.52
CA HIS A 204 32.65 -27.44 6.80
C HIS A 204 31.65 -26.53 6.07
N ALA A 205 30.41 -26.97 5.83
CA ALA A 205 29.37 -26.13 5.21
C ALA A 205 28.69 -25.16 6.21
N ALA A 206 28.78 -25.43 7.52
CA ALA A 206 28.12 -24.64 8.56
C ALA A 206 28.85 -23.32 8.91
N LYS A 207 30.05 -23.06 8.35
CA LYS A 207 30.83 -21.84 8.64
C LYS A 207 30.83 -20.77 7.56
N ARG A 208 30.20 -20.99 6.39
CA ARG A 208 30.11 -19.99 5.30
C ARG A 208 28.74 -19.34 5.09
N GLY A 209 27.71 -19.73 5.85
CA GLY A 209 26.35 -19.18 5.74
C GLY A 209 25.96 -18.14 6.80
N LYS A 210 26.93 -17.54 7.52
CA LYS A 210 26.68 -16.60 8.64
C LYS A 210 27.12 -15.15 8.38
N ARG A 211 27.42 -14.78 7.13
CA ARG A 211 27.49 -13.37 6.71
C ARG A 211 26.49 -13.21 5.58
N LEU A 212 25.47 -12.40 5.84
CA LEU A 212 24.45 -11.80 4.97
C LEU A 212 23.12 -11.75 5.76
N ILE A 213 23.18 -11.20 6.98
CA ILE A 213 22.02 -10.62 7.64
C ILE A 213 22.44 -9.17 7.92
N GLY A 214 22.33 -8.37 6.87
CA GLY A 214 22.28 -6.92 6.93
C GLY A 214 21.01 -6.52 6.20
N SER A 215 19.85 -6.85 6.76
CA SER A 215 18.57 -6.31 6.30
C SER A 215 18.37 -4.93 6.94
N GLU A 216 19.30 -4.02 6.66
CA GLU A 216 19.09 -2.59 6.80
C GLU A 216 19.05 -2.04 5.37
N GLY A 217 17.85 -1.77 4.85
CA GLY A 217 17.77 -1.23 3.49
C GLY A 217 16.46 -1.41 2.73
N PHE A 218 15.39 -1.90 3.36
CA PHE A 218 14.09 -1.95 2.72
C PHE A 218 13.10 -1.13 3.55
N ILE A 219 12.51 -0.11 2.92
CA ILE A 219 11.59 0.89 3.47
C ILE A 219 12.28 2.07 4.18
N LYS A 220 13.17 2.78 3.48
CA LYS A 220 13.18 4.26 3.60
C LYS A 220 12.03 4.76 2.73
N SER A 221 10.91 5.02 3.37
CA SER A 221 9.69 5.53 2.74
C SER A 221 9.89 6.98 2.30
N SER A 222 10.44 7.18 1.11
CA SER A 222 10.54 8.51 0.48
C SER A 222 9.17 9.05 0.09
N TYR A 223 8.23 8.17 -0.29
CA TYR A 223 6.89 8.55 -0.77
C TYR A 223 5.93 8.95 0.36
N LEU A 224 5.91 8.19 1.46
CA LEU A 224 5.05 8.53 2.60
C LEU A 224 5.51 9.83 3.26
N LYS A 225 6.84 10.03 3.30
CA LYS A 225 7.43 11.25 3.82
C LYS A 225 7.06 12.44 2.94
N VAL A 226 7.20 12.34 1.62
CA VAL A 226 6.83 13.42 0.69
C VAL A 226 5.33 13.72 0.70
N ALA A 227 4.46 12.70 0.68
CA ALA A 227 3.02 12.91 0.72
C ALA A 227 2.54 13.51 2.06
N ILE A 228 3.04 13.01 3.20
CA ILE A 228 2.68 13.56 4.52
C ILE A 228 3.29 14.95 4.73
N GLU A 229 4.55 15.18 4.36
CA GLU A 229 5.19 16.49 4.47
C GLU A 229 4.51 17.52 3.56
N HIS A 230 4.06 17.12 2.37
CA HIS A 230 3.32 18.02 1.48
C HIS A 230 1.90 18.31 2.00
N ILE A 231 1.16 17.29 2.45
CA ILE A 231 -0.17 17.48 3.06
C ILE A 231 -0.07 18.36 4.32
N ALA A 232 0.96 18.17 5.15
CA ALA A 232 1.22 19.00 6.33
C ALA A 232 1.60 20.44 5.94
N ASN A 233 2.47 20.63 4.96
CA ASN A 233 2.89 21.96 4.51
C ASN A 233 1.75 22.74 3.85
N GLU A 234 0.89 22.08 3.07
CA GLU A 234 -0.23 22.74 2.42
C GLU A 234 -1.36 23.06 3.41
N SER A 235 -1.58 22.20 4.42
CA SER A 235 -2.48 22.50 5.53
C SER A 235 -2.01 23.72 6.34
N LEU A 236 -0.70 23.87 6.58
CA LEU A 236 -0.11 25.02 7.28
C LEU A 236 -0.21 26.32 6.47
N LYS A 237 -0.02 26.26 5.14
CA LYS A 237 -0.23 27.43 4.27
C LYS A 237 -1.68 27.89 4.28
N GLN A 238 -2.65 26.98 4.27
CA GLN A 238 -4.07 27.33 4.30
C GLN A 238 -4.48 27.95 5.65
N VAL A 239 -3.96 27.47 6.79
CA VAL A 239 -4.16 28.11 8.10
C VAL A 239 -3.59 29.54 8.13
N SER A 240 -2.42 29.75 7.52
CA SER A 240 -1.80 31.09 7.41
C SER A 240 -2.60 32.05 6.51
N VAL A 241 -3.14 31.57 5.39
CA VAL A 241 -4.01 32.36 4.49
C VAL A 241 -5.32 32.72 5.18
N GLN A 242 -5.92 31.78 5.91
CA GLN A 242 -7.18 31.99 6.63
C GLN A 242 -7.00 32.95 7.82
N GLN A 243 -5.87 32.88 8.54
CA GLN A 243 -5.50 33.87 9.56
C GLN A 243 -5.23 35.26 8.96
N SER A 244 -4.61 35.33 7.78
CA SER A 244 -4.35 36.60 7.09
C SER A 244 -5.65 37.28 6.62
N GLN A 245 -6.62 36.50 6.14
CA GLN A 245 -7.95 37.00 5.76
C GLN A 245 -8.77 37.49 6.96
N VAL A 246 -8.70 36.80 8.11
CA VAL A 246 -9.33 37.25 9.36
C VAL A 246 -8.69 38.55 9.89
N THR A 247 -7.38 38.71 9.73
CA THR A 247 -6.65 39.93 10.15
C THR A 247 -6.88 41.12 9.21
N LEU A 248 -7.13 40.87 7.92
CA LEU A 248 -7.51 41.90 6.94
C LEU A 248 -8.97 42.34 7.13
N SER A 249 -9.87 41.41 7.48
CA SER A 249 -11.28 41.74 7.78
C SER A 249 -11.46 42.54 9.07
N SER A 250 -10.52 42.48 10.04
CA SER A 250 -10.59 43.25 11.29
C SER A 250 -9.95 44.64 11.19
N ARG A 251 -9.34 44.99 10.05
CA ARG A 251 -8.65 46.28 9.81
C ARG A 251 -9.37 47.22 8.84
N ALA A 252 -10.55 46.87 8.33
CA ALA A 252 -11.33 47.78 7.48
C ALA A 252 -11.90 48.94 8.31
N PRO A 253 -11.53 50.21 8.05
CA PRO A 253 -12.19 51.34 8.70
C PRO A 253 -13.60 51.50 8.11
N TYR A 254 -14.61 51.46 8.99
CA TYR A 254 -15.98 51.82 8.66
C TYR A 254 -16.00 53.29 8.20
N SER A 255 -16.04 53.54 6.89
CA SER A 255 -16.37 54.85 6.33
C SER A 255 -17.88 54.91 6.08
N VAL A 256 -18.60 55.43 7.08
CA VAL A 256 -20.02 55.77 6.96
C VAL A 256 -20.11 57.08 6.18
N SER A 257 -20.48 57.01 4.89
CA SER A 257 -20.79 58.19 4.09
C SER A 257 -22.25 58.59 4.30
N PHE A 258 -22.47 59.67 5.06
CA PHE A 258 -23.77 60.33 5.18
C PHE A 258 -24.09 61.07 3.88
N ARG A 259 -25.17 60.67 3.20
CA ARG A 259 -25.77 61.43 2.10
C ARG A 259 -26.96 62.22 2.64
N THR A 260 -26.85 63.55 2.64
CA THR A 260 -27.97 64.45 2.90
C THR A 260 -28.89 64.55 1.67
N PRO A 261 -30.20 64.72 1.84
CA PRO A 261 -31.12 64.95 0.72
C PRO A 261 -31.23 66.46 0.45
N SER A 262 -30.99 66.87 -0.79
CA SER A 262 -31.29 68.23 -1.27
C SER A 262 -32.50 68.19 -2.21
N SER A 263 -33.52 68.93 -1.78
CA SER A 263 -34.69 69.41 -2.53
C SER A 263 -34.32 70.07 -3.87
N VAL A 264 -35.09 69.81 -4.93
CA VAL A 264 -36.09 70.69 -5.60
C VAL A 264 -36.97 69.80 -6.48
#